data_AF-A0A3M2H6S9-F1
#
_entry.id   AF-A0A3M2H6S9-F1
#
_cell.length_a   1.000
_cell.length_b   1.000
_cell.length_c   1.000
_cell.angle_alpha   90.00
_cell.angle_beta   90.00
_cell.angle_gamma   90.00
#
_symmetry.space_group_name_H-M   'P 1'
#
loop_
_entity.id
_entity.type
_entity.pdbx_description
1 polymer ?
#
loop_
_entity_poly.entity_id
_entity_poly.type
_entity_poly.pdbx_seq_one_letter_code
_entity_poly.pdbx_strand_id
1 'polypeptide(L)'
;MIALRSQKGFTMLELVIVLVIIATLAGIGVPKYLSMQKQAQIAADKANRAAIQTAIMNRYVDKINRGDRVTMQDIVNQFNSNPNSFFPTGKVPNPPTDIKKRYKARIRNDRIEVYIQ
;
A
#
# COMPACT_ATOMS: atom_id res chain seq x y z
N MET A 1 -45.06 -36.38 32.47
CA MET A 1 -43.70 -36.33 33.05
C MET A 1 -42.84 -35.43 32.17
N ILE A 2 -42.29 -34.34 32.70
CA ILE A 2 -41.38 -33.45 31.96
C ILE A 2 -39.96 -33.83 32.40
N ALA A 3 -39.17 -34.37 31.49
CA ALA A 3 -37.76 -34.68 31.76
C ALA A 3 -36.96 -33.37 31.80
N LEU A 4 -36.37 -33.06 32.95
CA LEU A 4 -35.47 -31.91 33.12
C LEU A 4 -34.18 -32.17 32.34
N ARG A 5 -34.01 -31.43 31.24
CA ARG A 5 -32.81 -31.48 30.39
C ARG A 5 -31.62 -30.91 31.19
N SER A 6 -30.57 -31.71 31.38
CA SER A 6 -29.36 -31.30 32.08
C SER A 6 -28.64 -30.18 31.30
N GLN A 7 -28.77 -28.93 31.75
CA GLN A 7 -27.95 -27.84 31.23
C GLN A 7 -26.52 -27.99 31.78
N LYS A 8 -25.60 -28.48 30.95
CA LYS A 8 -24.16 -28.42 31.24
C LYS A 8 -23.72 -26.98 31.10
N GLY A 9 -23.54 -26.28 32.22
CA GLY A 9 -22.94 -24.94 32.26
C GLY A 9 -21.43 -25.00 32.01
N PHE A 10 -20.91 -24.00 31.31
CA PHE A 10 -19.48 -23.80 31.07
C PHE A 10 -18.75 -23.56 32.40
N THR A 11 -17.58 -24.17 32.60
CA THR A 11 -16.82 -23.94 33.83
C THR A 11 -16.11 -22.59 33.76
N MET A 12 -15.99 -21.88 34.88
CA MET A 12 -15.18 -20.65 34.93
C MET A 12 -13.72 -20.94 34.55
N LEU A 13 -13.24 -22.15 34.87
CA LEU A 13 -11.89 -22.61 34.56
C LEU A 13 -11.65 -22.70 33.05
N GLU A 14 -12.61 -23.19 32.27
CA GLU A 14 -12.49 -23.22 30.81
C GLU A 14 -12.32 -21.82 30.23
N LEU A 15 -13.02 -20.82 30.77
CA LEU A 15 -12.86 -19.43 30.29
C LEU A 15 -11.48 -18.88 30.62
N VAL A 16 -10.97 -19.16 31.82
CA VAL A 16 -9.64 -18.69 32.28
C VAL A 16 -8.52 -19.30 31.44
N ILE A 17 -8.54 -20.62 31.19
CA ILE A 17 -7.50 -21.28 30.40
C ILE A 17 -7.49 -20.74 28.96
N VAL A 18 -8.67 -20.53 28.37
CA VAL A 18 -8.77 -19.94 27.02
C VAL A 18 -8.20 -18.52 26.98
N LEU A 19 -8.50 -17.68 27.97
CA LEU A 19 -7.96 -16.33 28.06
C LEU A 19 -6.43 -16.33 28.20
N VAL A 20 -5.86 -17.25 29.00
CA VAL A 20 -4.41 -17.40 29.14
C VAL A 20 -3.76 -17.73 27.80
N ILE A 21 -4.30 -18.71 27.06
CA ILE A 21 -3.76 -19.10 25.75
C ILE A 21 -3.85 -17.94 24.75
N ILE A 22 -4.99 -17.24 24.67
CA ILE A 22 -5.16 -16.08 23.79
C ILE A 22 -4.20 -14.95 24.18
N ALA A 23 -4.01 -14.67 25.48
CA ALA A 23 -3.10 -13.64 25.95
C ALA A 23 -1.63 -13.96 25.57
N THR A 24 -1.20 -15.21 25.72
CA THR A 24 0.14 -15.64 25.31
C THR A 24 0.35 -15.50 23.79
N LEU A 25 -0.62 -15.97 22.98
CA LEU A 25 -0.54 -15.86 21.52
C LEU A 25 -0.59 -14.40 21.05
N ALA A 26 -1.44 -13.57 21.66
CA ALA A 26 -1.53 -12.15 21.34
C ALA A 26 -0.22 -11.42 21.66
N GLY A 27 0.44 -11.77 22.78
CA GLY A 27 1.71 -11.18 23.19
C GLY A 27 2.82 -11.30 22.13
N ILE A 28 2.93 -12.46 21.47
CA ILE A 28 3.91 -12.67 20.39
C ILE A 28 3.37 -12.33 18.99
N GLY A 29 2.07 -12.51 18.77
CA GLY A 29 1.44 -12.40 17.46
C GLY A 29 1.25 -10.95 17.02
N VAL A 30 0.78 -10.08 17.92
CA VAL A 30 0.51 -8.67 17.62
C VAL A 30 1.75 -7.91 17.14
N PRO A 31 2.89 -7.88 17.86
CA PRO A 31 4.07 -7.12 17.42
C PRO A 31 4.64 -7.65 16.09
N LYS A 32 4.65 -8.97 15.90
CA LYS A 32 5.09 -9.61 14.65
C LYS A 32 4.20 -9.18 13.47
N TYR A 33 2.88 -9.24 13.65
CA TYR A 33 1.92 -8.83 12.63
C TYR A 33 2.08 -7.36 12.24
N LEU A 34 2.22 -6.46 13.22
CA LEU A 34 2.45 -5.03 12.96
C LEU A 34 3.74 -4.78 12.18
N SER A 35 4.83 -5.48 12.51
CA SER A 35 6.09 -5.40 11.77
C SER A 35 5.95 -5.89 10.33
N MET A 36 5.28 -7.04 10.12
CA MET A 36 5.02 -7.59 8.79
C MET A 36 4.17 -6.64 7.94
N GLN A 37 3.12 -6.05 8.51
CA GLN A 37 2.32 -5.04 7.81
C GLN A 37 3.16 -3.83 7.39
N LYS A 38 4.01 -3.32 8.29
CA LYS A 38 4.90 -2.19 7.98
C LYS A 38 5.86 -2.53 6.84
N GLN A 39 6.45 -3.73 6.85
CA GLN A 39 7.33 -4.19 5.78
C GLN A 39 6.58 -4.34 4.44
N ALA A 40 5.37 -4.88 4.47
CA ALA A 40 4.51 -4.98 3.28
C ALA A 40 4.18 -3.60 2.70
N GLN A 41 3.89 -2.60 3.56
CA GLN A 41 3.65 -1.22 3.14
C GLN A 41 4.90 -0.61 2.49
N ILE A 42 6.09 -0.82 3.06
CA ILE A 42 7.35 -0.32 2.49
C ILE A 42 7.64 -0.98 1.13
N ALA A 43 7.43 -2.30 1.02
CA ALA A 43 7.63 -3.03 -0.23
C ALA A 43 6.66 -2.56 -1.32
N ALA A 44 5.38 -2.40 -0.97
CA ALA A 44 4.36 -1.87 -1.88
C ALA A 44 4.68 -0.43 -2.31
N ASP A 45 5.13 0.43 -1.40
CA ASP A 45 5.51 1.82 -1.73
C ASP A 45 6.70 1.86 -2.70
N LYS A 46 7.71 1.02 -2.47
CA LYS A 46 8.87 0.89 -3.38
C LYS A 46 8.43 0.41 -4.77
N ALA A 47 7.55 -0.59 -4.83
CA ALA A 47 7.02 -1.10 -6.10
C ALA A 47 6.20 -0.03 -6.85
N ASN A 48 5.34 0.70 -6.13
CA ASN A 48 4.53 1.78 -6.70
C ASN A 48 5.40 2.90 -7.28
N ARG A 49 6.44 3.33 -6.56
CA ARG A 49 7.37 4.37 -7.04
C ARG A 49 8.11 3.94 -8.31
N ALA A 50 8.59 2.70 -8.34
CA ALA A 50 9.26 2.14 -9.53
C ALA A 50 8.30 2.07 -10.73
N ALA A 51 7.04 1.66 -10.51
CA ALA A 51 6.01 1.64 -11.54
C ALA A 51 5.73 3.04 -12.09
N ILE A 52 5.65 4.06 -11.22
CA ILE A 52 5.45 5.46 -11.63
C ILE A 52 6.65 6.00 -12.41
N GLN A 53 7.88 5.75 -11.96
CA GLN A 53 9.09 6.15 -12.69
C GLN A 53 9.10 5.54 -14.10
N THR A 54 8.76 4.25 -14.20
CA THR A 54 8.65 3.55 -15.47
C THR A 54 7.56 4.14 -16.35
N ALA A 55 6.39 4.45 -15.80
CA ALA A 55 5.29 5.06 -16.55
C ALA A 55 5.65 6.46 -17.09
N ILE A 56 6.35 7.28 -16.29
CA ILE A 56 6.87 8.59 -16.72
C ILE A 56 7.87 8.41 -17.86
N MET A 57 8.82 7.48 -17.73
CA MET A 57 9.82 7.21 -18.76
C MET A 57 9.20 6.69 -20.07
N ASN A 58 8.25 5.76 -19.97
CA ASN A 58 7.55 5.23 -21.14
C ASN A 58 6.79 6.35 -21.87
N ARG A 59 6.12 7.24 -21.14
CA ARG A 59 5.43 8.39 -21.74
C ARG A 59 6.39 9.35 -22.42
N TYR A 60 7.57 9.57 -21.83
CA TYR A 60 8.62 10.40 -22.42
C TYR A 60 9.13 9.80 -23.74
N VAL A 61 9.44 8.50 -23.75
CA VAL A 61 9.90 7.79 -24.95
C VAL A 61 8.81 7.77 -26.03
N ASP A 62 7.56 7.50 -25.67
CA ASP A 62 6.42 7.53 -26.60
C ASP A 62 6.26 8.88 -27.29
N LYS A 63 6.48 9.98 -26.55
CA LYS A 63 6.37 11.34 -27.08
C LYS A 63 7.51 11.66 -28.05
N ILE A 64 8.74 11.29 -27.70
CA ILE A 64 9.89 11.45 -28.59
C ILE A 64 9.70 10.63 -29.88
N ASN A 65 9.22 9.40 -29.77
CA ASN A 65 9.00 8.53 -30.93
C ASN A 65 7.94 9.08 -31.90
N ARG A 66 7.04 9.95 -31.42
CA ARG A 66 6.04 10.65 -32.26
C ARG A 66 6.56 11.93 -32.89
N GLY A 67 7.80 12.33 -32.60
CA GLY A 67 8.39 13.58 -33.07
C GLY A 67 8.05 14.80 -32.21
N ASP A 68 7.40 14.61 -31.04
CA ASP A 68 7.10 15.70 -30.12
C ASP A 68 8.39 16.19 -29.45
N ARG A 69 8.60 17.51 -29.41
CA ARG A 69 9.69 18.14 -28.66
C ARG A 69 9.25 18.35 -27.22
N VAL A 70 9.46 17.35 -26.37
CA VAL A 70 9.15 17.40 -24.94
C VAL A 70 10.41 17.21 -24.10
N THR A 71 10.48 17.90 -22.97
CA THR A 71 11.51 17.66 -21.96
C THR A 71 10.99 16.68 -20.90
N MET A 72 11.90 16.05 -20.16
CA MET A 72 11.51 15.21 -19.03
C MET A 72 10.71 16.01 -17.98
N GLN A 73 11.01 17.31 -17.83
CA GLN A 73 10.28 18.19 -16.91
C GLN A 73 8.81 18.36 -17.33
N ASP A 74 8.53 18.44 -18.63
CA ASP A 74 7.15 18.56 -19.14
C ASP A 74 6.33 17.31 -18.81
N ILE A 75 6.93 16.12 -18.95
CA ILE A 75 6.26 14.86 -18.63
C ILE A 75 6.03 14.72 -17.12
N VAL A 76 6.99 15.14 -16.30
CA VAL A 76 6.84 15.18 -14.84
C VAL A 76 5.73 16.15 -14.43
N ASN A 77 5.63 17.32 -15.06
CA ASN A 77 4.55 18.27 -14.82
C ASN A 77 3.20 17.67 -15.23
N GLN A 78 3.13 17.00 -16.40
CA GLN A 78 1.93 16.31 -16.86
C GLN A 78 1.50 15.21 -15.89
N PHE A 79 2.45 14.45 -15.35
CA PHE A 79 2.16 13.46 -14.31
C PHE A 79 1.56 14.11 -13.07
N ASN A 80 2.14 15.21 -12.58
CA ASN A 80 1.64 15.91 -11.40
C ASN A 80 0.25 16.52 -11.59
N SER A 81 -0.09 16.93 -12.82
CA SER A 81 -1.41 17.49 -13.16
C SER A 81 -2.47 16.42 -13.39
N ASN A 82 -2.13 15.31 -14.06
CA ASN A 82 -3.08 14.23 -14.33
C ASN A 82 -2.43 12.83 -14.29
N PRO A 83 -2.11 12.31 -13.09
CA PRO A 83 -1.39 11.05 -12.91
C PRO A 83 -2.08 9.84 -13.55
N ASN A 84 -3.41 9.86 -13.56
CA ASN A 84 -4.25 8.76 -14.06
C ASN A 84 -4.03 8.47 -15.55
N SER A 85 -3.63 9.47 -16.33
CA SER A 85 -3.36 9.30 -17.76
C SER A 85 -2.11 8.47 -18.06
N PHE A 86 -1.24 8.22 -17.07
CA PHE A 86 0.00 7.48 -17.24
C PHE A 86 -0.16 5.96 -17.11
N PHE A 87 -1.33 5.51 -16.66
CA PHE A 87 -1.62 4.11 -16.42
C PHE A 87 -2.74 3.65 -17.37
N PRO A 88 -2.58 2.52 -18.07
CA PRO A 88 -3.63 1.97 -18.94
C PRO A 88 -4.94 1.68 -18.18
N THR A 89 -4.83 1.42 -16.88
CA THR A 89 -5.97 1.21 -15.97
C THR A 89 -6.72 2.49 -15.62
N GLY A 90 -6.22 3.67 -16.01
CA GLY A 90 -6.81 4.96 -15.69
C GLY A 90 -6.71 5.36 -14.22
N LYS A 91 -5.90 4.64 -13.42
CA LYS A 91 -5.71 4.93 -11.99
C LYS A 91 -4.23 4.78 -11.61
N VAL A 92 -3.66 5.83 -11.02
CA VAL A 92 -2.36 5.75 -10.36
C VAL A 92 -2.46 4.91 -9.08
N PRO A 93 -1.46 4.07 -8.75
CA PRO A 93 -1.41 3.40 -7.46
C PRO A 93 -1.45 4.42 -6.30
N ASN A 94 -2.12 4.07 -5.21
CA ASN A 94 -2.17 4.91 -4.01
C ASN A 94 -1.05 4.53 -3.04
N PRO A 95 -0.53 5.48 -2.24
CA PRO A 95 0.41 5.16 -1.19
C PRO A 95 -0.19 4.18 -0.17
N PRO A 96 0.52 3.10 0.20
CA PRO A 96 0.01 2.11 1.16
C PRO A 96 -0.01 2.64 2.59
N THR A 97 0.74 3.71 2.88
CA THR A 97 0.80 4.34 4.21
C THR A 97 -0.35 5.31 4.46
N ASP A 98 -0.87 5.97 3.43
CA ASP A 98 -1.98 6.92 3.55
C ASP A 98 -2.75 7.07 2.23
N ILE A 99 -4.02 6.68 2.25
CA ILE A 99 -4.91 6.67 1.08
C ILE A 99 -5.25 8.11 0.63
N LYS A 100 -5.20 9.10 1.52
CA LYS A 100 -5.51 10.50 1.17
C LYS A 100 -4.36 11.14 0.41
N LYS A 101 -3.13 10.67 0.64
CA LYS A 101 -1.94 11.19 -0.04
C LYS A 101 -1.85 10.69 -1.47
N ARG A 102 -1.08 11.40 -2.29
CA ARG A 102 -0.88 11.10 -3.71
C ARG A 102 0.60 11.06 -4.03
N TYR A 103 0.97 10.28 -5.02
CA TYR A 103 2.32 10.35 -5.56
C TYR A 103 2.48 11.58 -6.44
N LYS A 104 3.61 12.26 -6.29
CA LYS A 104 4.11 13.28 -7.19
C LYS A 104 5.52 12.94 -7.62
N ALA A 105 5.94 13.49 -8.75
CA ALA A 105 7.29 13.34 -9.26
C ALA A 105 7.97 14.71 -9.33
N ARG A 106 9.27 14.72 -9.08
CA ARG A 106 10.15 15.86 -9.34
C ARG A 106 11.48 15.38 -9.88
N ILE A 107 12.19 16.25 -10.57
CA ILE A 107 13.57 15.97 -10.98
C ILE A 107 14.48 16.52 -9.89
N ARG A 108 15.35 15.67 -9.35
CA ARG A 108 16.37 16.07 -8.38
C ARG A 108 17.69 15.42 -8.77
N ASN A 109 18.75 16.21 -8.91
CA ASN A 109 20.08 15.75 -9.35
C ASN A 109 20.00 14.88 -10.62
N ASP A 110 19.25 15.36 -11.62
CA ASP A 110 19.05 14.68 -12.91
C ASP A 110 18.36 13.30 -12.85
N ARG A 111 17.69 12.99 -11.73
CA ARG A 111 16.92 11.75 -11.53
C ARG A 111 15.47 12.05 -11.23
N ILE A 112 14.56 11.20 -11.71
CA ILE A 112 13.14 11.25 -11.33
C ILE A 112 13.02 10.75 -9.88
N GLU A 113 12.63 11.64 -8.98
CA GLU A 113 12.30 11.32 -7.60
C GLU A 113 10.77 11.34 -7.45
N VAL A 114 10.19 10.17 -7.21
CA VAL A 114 8.76 10.05 -6.86
C VAL A 114 8.65 10.18 -5.35
N TYR A 115 7.77 11.04 -4.87
CA TYR A 115 7.50 11.28 -3.45
C TYR A 115 6.01 11.33 -3.16
N ILE A 116 5.66 11.10 -1.90
CA ILE A 116 4.27 11.17 -1.42
C ILE A 116 4.03 12.60 -0.94
N GLN A 117 2.94 13.21 -1.39
CA GLN A 117 2.44 14.50 -0.92
C GLN A 117 1.10 14.31 -0.21
#